data_AF-A0A821WM54-F1
#
_entry.id   AF-A0A821WM54-F1
#
_cell.length_a   1.000
_cell.length_b   1.000
_cell.length_c   1.000
_cell.angle_alpha   90.00
_cell.angle_beta   90.00
_cell.angle_gamma   90.00
#
_symmetry.space_group_name_H-M   'P 1'
#
loop_
_entity.id
_entity.type
_entity.pdbx_description
1 polymer ?
#
loop_
_entity_poly.entity_id
_entity_poly.type
_entity_poly.pdbx_seq_one_letter_code
_entity_poly.pdbx_strand_id
1 'polypeptide(L)'
;QLKILRQMDIHITGPDTGQMYQTFLSDGSVTINLGGVTPRQLVNTENTYSSYLEQHMTSGTPYIKGLYYPIMKDLKVLKKMKLLN
;
A
#
# COMPACT_ATOMS: atom_id res chain seq x y z
N GLN A 1 3.49 -17.28 13.70
CA GLN A 1 3.19 -16.10 12.88
C GLN A 1 3.56 -16.31 11.41
N LEU A 2 4.82 -16.59 11.04
CA LEU A 2 5.19 -16.80 9.62
C LEU A 2 4.45 -17.95 8.90
N LYS A 3 4.09 -19.04 9.60
CA LYS A 3 3.31 -20.15 9.02
C LYS A 3 1.92 -19.73 8.54
N ILE A 4 1.34 -18.68 9.13
CA ILE A 4 0.02 -18.16 8.75
C ILE A 4 0.11 -17.43 7.40
N LEU A 5 1.20 -16.72 7.12
CA LEU A 5 1.40 -15.99 5.86
C LEU A 5 1.36 -16.93 4.65
N ARG A 6 1.91 -18.15 4.78
CA ARG A 6 1.82 -19.17 3.72
C ARG A 6 0.40 -19.59 3.37
N GLN A 7 -0.53 -19.44 4.30
CA GLN A 7 -1.93 -19.81 4.10
C GLN A 7 -2.79 -18.63 3.65
N MET A 8 -2.20 -17.43 3.48
CA MET A 8 -2.93 -16.25 3.06
C MET A 8 -3.01 -16.17 1.53
N ASP A 9 -4.23 -16.18 1.01
CA ASP A 9 -4.49 -15.83 -0.38
C ASP A 9 -4.38 -14.32 -0.60
N ILE A 10 -4.75 -13.53 0.42
CA ILE A 10 -4.70 -12.07 0.41
C ILE A 10 -3.99 -11.57 1.67
N HIS A 11 -2.94 -10.78 1.48
CA HIS A 11 -2.16 -10.16 2.56
C HIS A 11 -2.24 -8.63 2.46
N ILE A 12 -2.76 -7.98 3.50
CA ILE A 12 -2.90 -6.52 3.56
C ILE A 12 -1.85 -5.96 4.49
N THR A 13 -1.14 -4.93 4.04
CA THR A 13 0.00 -4.36 4.76
C THR A 13 -0.05 -2.84 4.78
N GLY A 14 0.50 -2.30 5.87
CA GLY A 14 0.78 -0.88 5.98
C GLY A 14 2.14 -0.51 5.37
N PRO A 15 2.52 0.77 5.44
CA PRO A 15 3.83 1.20 4.97
C PRO A 15 4.95 0.41 5.68
N ASP A 16 6.06 0.20 4.97
CA ASP A 16 7.31 -0.43 5.46
C ASP A 16 7.26 -1.92 5.83
N THR A 17 6.11 -2.58 5.71
CA THR A 17 5.93 -3.99 6.12
C THR A 17 5.42 -4.89 4.99
N GLY A 18 5.14 -4.32 3.82
CA GLY A 18 4.47 -5.01 2.72
C GLY A 18 5.32 -6.06 2.06
N GLN A 19 6.55 -5.68 1.69
CA GLN A 19 7.43 -6.54 0.92
C GLN A 19 8.24 -7.51 1.79
N MET A 20 8.43 -7.23 3.08
CA MET A 20 9.23 -8.10 3.97
C MET A 20 8.62 -9.50 4.11
N TYR A 21 7.29 -9.60 4.05
CA TYR A 21 6.58 -10.86 4.21
C TYR A 21 6.27 -11.58 2.89
N GLN A 22 6.59 -10.94 1.77
CA GLN A 22 6.17 -11.39 0.45
C GLN A 22 6.79 -12.74 0.08
N THR A 23 8.04 -13.00 0.47
CA THR A 23 8.74 -14.29 0.28
C THR A 23 8.11 -15.45 1.05
N PHE A 24 7.23 -15.16 2.01
CA PHE A 24 6.53 -16.18 2.78
C PHE A 24 5.11 -16.43 2.28
N LEU A 25 4.63 -15.66 1.31
CA LEU A 25 3.33 -15.89 0.69
C LEU A 25 3.45 -17.01 -0.35
N SER A 26 2.34 -17.71 -0.58
CA SER A 26 2.28 -18.77 -1.57
C SER A 26 2.14 -18.19 -2.98
N ASP A 27 2.55 -18.96 -3.99
CA ASP A 27 2.37 -18.60 -5.39
C ASP A 27 0.88 -18.32 -5.69
N GLY A 28 0.60 -17.24 -6.42
CA GLY A 28 -0.77 -16.79 -6.71
C GLY A 28 -1.42 -15.92 -5.64
N SER A 29 -0.79 -15.74 -4.48
CA SER A 29 -1.25 -14.80 -3.45
C SER A 29 -1.20 -13.35 -3.92
N VAL A 30 -2.08 -12.52 -3.35
CA VAL A 30 -2.18 -11.09 -3.61
C VAL A 30 -1.73 -10.30 -2.38
N THR A 31 -0.80 -9.37 -2.57
CA THR A 31 -0.44 -8.39 -1.53
C THR A 31 -1.02 -7.02 -1.85
N ILE A 32 -1.71 -6.43 -0.88
CA ILE A 32 -2.23 -5.06 -0.95
C ILE A 32 -1.40 -4.23 0.03
N ASN A 33 -0.49 -3.41 -0.50
CA ASN A 33 0.22 -2.41 0.28
C ASN A 33 -0.57 -1.09 0.23
N LEU A 34 -1.08 -0.66 1.39
CA LEU A 34 -1.86 0.57 1.52
C LEU A 34 -1.01 1.85 1.39
N GLY A 35 0.32 1.70 1.41
CA GLY A 35 1.28 2.79 1.34
C GLY A 35 1.26 3.67 2.58
N GLY A 36 1.98 4.77 2.49
CA GLY A 36 1.96 5.85 3.47
C GLY A 36 1.49 7.16 2.84
N VAL A 37 0.91 8.04 3.66
CA VAL A 37 0.68 9.43 3.28
C VAL A 37 1.88 10.24 3.74
N THR A 38 2.75 10.63 2.80
CA THR A 38 3.97 11.37 3.12
C THR A 38 3.76 12.86 2.84
N PRO A 39 4.07 13.76 3.79
CA PRO A 39 4.08 15.20 3.52
C PRO A 39 5.26 15.56 2.61
N ARG A 40 5.00 16.31 1.53
CA ARG A 40 6.04 16.78 0.58
C ARG A 40 6.99 17.79 1.23
N GLN A 41 6.56 18.44 2.31
CA GLN A 41 7.35 19.33 3.16
C GLN A 41 6.91 19.13 4.62
N LEU A 42 7.87 19.12 5.56
CA LEU A 42 7.65 18.93 7.00
C LEU A 42 6.62 19.90 7.63
N VAL A 43 6.24 20.97 6.94
CA VAL A 43 5.49 22.11 7.49
C VAL A 43 4.06 22.23 6.93
N ASN A 44 3.72 21.61 5.79
CA ASN A 44 2.41 21.79 5.15
C ASN A 44 1.75 20.45 4.78
N THR A 45 0.70 20.10 5.52
CA THR A 45 -0.16 18.92 5.31
C THR A 45 -1.04 19.02 4.07
N GLU A 46 -1.15 20.20 3.46
CA GLU A 46 -1.90 20.42 2.22
C GLU A 46 -1.20 19.79 1.00
N ASN A 47 0.10 19.49 1.11
CA ASN A 47 0.90 18.85 0.08
C ASN A 47 1.34 17.43 0.45
N THR A 48 0.40 16.55 0.77
CA THR A 48 0.65 15.11 0.92
C THR A 48 0.59 14.36 -0.43
N TYR A 49 1.34 13.26 -0.53
CA TYR A 49 1.26 12.31 -1.65
C TYR A 49 1.32 10.87 -1.13
N SER A 50 0.76 9.94 -1.90
CA SER A 50 0.90 8.51 -1.63
C SER A 50 2.32 8.08 -1.91
N SER A 51 2.99 7.52 -0.91
CA SER A 51 4.29 6.91 -1.08
C SER A 51 4.18 5.42 -0.88
N TYR A 52 4.75 4.69 -1.84
CA TYR A 52 4.93 3.24 -1.79
C TYR A 52 6.43 3.01 -1.81
N LEU A 53 7.07 3.11 -0.64
CA LEU A 53 8.53 3.02 -0.50
C LEU A 53 9.10 1.77 -1.18
N GLU A 54 8.30 0.71 -1.24
CA GLU A 54 8.70 -0.59 -1.73
C GLU A 54 8.37 -0.80 -3.23
N GLN A 55 7.90 0.22 -3.96
CA GLN A 55 7.48 0.03 -5.37
C GLN A 55 8.60 -0.49 -6.27
N HIS A 56 9.83 -0.05 -6.02
CA HIS A 56 11.00 -0.41 -6.81
C HIS A 56 11.30 -1.91 -6.73
N MET A 57 10.91 -2.60 -5.65
CA MET A 57 11.10 -4.03 -5.50
C MET A 57 10.29 -4.83 -6.53
N THR A 58 9.07 -4.38 -6.82
CA THR A 58 8.24 -5.00 -7.87
C THR A 58 8.82 -4.79 -9.28
N SER A 59 9.52 -3.68 -9.53
CA SER A 59 10.22 -3.48 -10.81
C SER A 59 11.44 -4.39 -10.99
N GLY A 60 12.06 -4.82 -9.89
CA GLY A 60 13.26 -5.66 -9.91
C GLY A 60 12.99 -7.16 -10.03
N THR A 61 11.72 -7.57 -10.09
CA THR A 61 11.34 -8.98 -9.96
C THR A 61 10.32 -9.41 -11.03
N PRO A 62 10.68 -10.33 -11.94
CA PRO A 62 9.85 -10.65 -13.10
C PRO A 62 8.56 -11.40 -12.77
N TYR A 63 8.47 -12.02 -11.59
CA TYR A 63 7.32 -12.81 -11.14
C TYR A 63 6.33 -12.03 -10.27
N ILE A 64 6.59 -10.75 -10.00
CA ILE A 64 5.73 -9.91 -9.16
C ILE A 64 5.18 -8.77 -10.01
N LYS A 65 3.87 -8.59 -9.98
CA LYS A 65 3.20 -7.49 -10.69
C LYS A 65 2.61 -6.53 -9.66
N GLY A 66 3.14 -5.32 -9.61
CA GLY A 66 2.61 -4.24 -8.78
C GLY A 66 1.58 -3.40 -9.52
N LEU A 67 0.41 -3.20 -8.93
CA LEU A 67 -0.56 -2.19 -9.36
C LEU A 67 -0.63 -1.11 -8.28
N TYR A 68 -0.19 0.10 -8.62
CA TYR A 68 -0.16 1.24 -7.69
C TYR A 68 -1.29 2.20 -8.02
N TYR A 69 -2.19 2.40 -7.06
CA TYR A 69 -3.28 3.35 -7.21
C TYR A 69 -2.95 4.63 -6.44
N PRO A 70 -3.00 5.83 -7.04
CA PRO A 70 -2.82 7.06 -6.29
C PRO A 70 -3.93 7.20 -5.24
N ILE A 71 -3.59 7.38 -3.96
CA ILE A 71 -4.59 7.77 -2.95
C ILE A 71 -5.05 9.16 -3.35
N MET A 72 -6.24 9.23 -3.93
CA MET A 72 -6.84 10.49 -4.39
C MET A 72 -6.88 11.46 -3.21
N LYS A 73 -6.19 12.58 -3.41
CA LYS A 73 -6.06 13.68 -2.45
C LYS A 73 -7.33 14.53 -2.32
N ASP A 74 -8.40 14.15 -3.02
CA ASP A 74 -9.63 14.93 -3.02
C ASP A 74 -10.43 14.64 -1.72
N LEU A 75 -9.91 15.20 -0.62
CA LEU A 75 -10.55 15.26 0.70
C LEU A 75 -11.99 15.80 0.63
N LYS A 76 -12.38 16.47 -0.47
CA LYS A 76 -13.76 16.88 -0.74
C LYS A 76 -14.70 15.69 -0.91
N VAL A 77 -14.25 14.61 -1.57
CA VAL A 77 -15.06 13.40 -1.77
C VAL A 77 -15.28 12.67 -0.44
N LEU A 78 -14.23 12.54 0.37
CA LEU A 78 -14.32 11.97 1.72
C LEU A 78 -15.19 12.81 2.67
N LYS A 79 -15.09 14.15 2.62
CA LYS A 79 -15.98 15.04 3.38
C LYS A 79 -17.44 14.91 2.95
N LYS A 80 -17.71 14.78 1.64
CA LYS A 80 -19.06 14.60 1.11
C LYS A 80 -19.69 13.28 1.58
N MET A 81 -18.92 12.19 1.64
CA MET A 81 -19.39 10.91 2.17
C MET A 81 -19.70 10.95 3.68
N LYS A 82 -18.97 11.76 4.45
CA LYS A 82 -19.23 11.94 5.90
C LYS A 82 -20.49 12.73 6.22
N LEU A 83 -21.03 13.48 5.25
CA LEU A 83 -22.26 14.28 5.35
C LEU A 83 -23.52 13.50 4.91
N LEU A 84 -23.36 12.25 4.45
CA LEU A 84 -24.43 11.37 3.97
C LEU A 84 -24.82 10.28 4.98
N ASN A 85 -24.29 10.33 6.20
CA ASN A 85 -24.67 9.49 7.34
C ASN A 85 -25.26 10.33 8.47
#